data_AF-A0A838DJK3-F1
#
_entry.id   AF-A0A838DJK3-F1
#
_cell.length_a   1.000
_cell.length_b   1.000
_cell.length_c   1.000
_cell.angle_alpha   90.00
_cell.angle_beta   90.00
_cell.angle_gamma   90.00
#
_symmetry.space_group_name_H-M   'P 1'
#
loop_
_entity.id
_entity.type
_entity.pdbx_description
1 polymer ?
#
loop_
_entity_poly.entity_id
_entity_poly.type
_entity_poly.pdbx_seq_one_letter_code
_entity_poly.pdbx_strand_id
1 'polypeptide(L)'
;MVKFQVAMRGVINERVLTAMRKVPREEFVPEKMRARSYTDRPLPIGYDQTISQPFIVAFMTDKLALKPTDRVLEIGTGSGYQAAILAELAAEVYSIEIIEPLGKGAEETLKR
;
A
#
# COMPACT_ATOMS: atom_id res chain seq x y z
N MET A 1 -10.04 -7.45 7.40
CA MET A 1 -9.88 -6.89 6.05
C MET A 1 -9.53 -7.97 5.03
N VAL A 2 -8.33 -8.55 5.02
CA VAL A 2 -7.82 -9.45 3.95
C VAL A 2 -8.76 -10.59 3.53
N LYS A 3 -9.28 -11.40 4.47
CA LYS A 3 -10.15 -12.54 4.12
C LYS A 3 -11.44 -12.11 3.40
N PHE A 4 -12.19 -11.19 4.01
CA PHE A 4 -13.56 -10.87 3.58
C PHE A 4 -13.62 -9.78 2.50
N GLN A 5 -12.71 -8.81 2.55
CA GLN A 5 -12.75 -7.63 1.68
C GLN A 5 -11.79 -7.74 0.48
N VAL A 6 -10.87 -8.71 0.49
CA VAL A 6 -9.88 -8.89 -0.59
C VAL A 6 -10.02 -10.29 -1.21
N ALA A 7 -9.76 -11.34 -0.43
CA ALA A 7 -9.72 -12.71 -0.97
C ALA A 7 -11.07 -13.19 -1.51
N MET A 8 -12.16 -12.99 -0.77
CA MET A 8 -13.52 -13.31 -1.25
C MET A 8 -13.96 -12.51 -2.47
N ARG A 9 -13.22 -11.45 -2.85
CA ARG A 9 -13.49 -10.64 -4.04
C ARG A 9 -12.57 -10.99 -5.22
N GLY A 10 -11.80 -12.08 -5.13
CA GLY A 10 -11.09 -12.68 -6.26
C GLY A 10 -9.57 -12.52 -6.26
N VAL A 11 -8.97 -11.82 -5.29
CA VAL A 11 -7.50 -11.79 -5.15
C VAL A 11 -7.06 -12.98 -4.30
N ILE A 12 -6.61 -14.06 -4.93
CA ILE A 12 -6.28 -15.33 -4.27
C ILE A 12 -4.77 -15.63 -4.21
N ASN A 13 -3.93 -14.72 -4.72
CA ASN A 13 -2.48 -14.89 -4.68
C ASN A 13 -1.96 -14.75 -3.24
N GLU A 14 -1.52 -15.87 -2.66
CA GLU A 14 -1.10 -15.91 -1.26
C GLU A 14 0.11 -15.03 -0.94
N ARG A 15 0.99 -14.74 -1.91
CA ARG A 15 2.09 -13.79 -1.69
C ARG A 15 1.54 -12.39 -1.45
N VAL A 16 0.58 -11.95 -2.25
CA VAL A 16 -0.10 -10.65 -2.10
C VAL A 16 -0.89 -10.60 -0.79
N LEU A 17 -1.68 -11.63 -0.50
CA LEU A 17 -2.46 -11.68 0.75
C LEU A 17 -1.55 -11.67 1.99
N THR A 18 -0.39 -12.32 1.93
CA THR A 18 0.60 -12.32 3.01
C THR A 18 1.23 -10.94 3.18
N ALA A 19 1.63 -10.27 2.10
CA ALA A 19 2.13 -8.89 2.16
C ALA A 19 1.11 -7.95 2.81
N MET A 20 -0.17 -8.05 2.43
CA MET A 20 -1.24 -7.24 3.03
C MET A 20 -1.51 -7.52 4.51
N ARG A 21 -1.24 -8.75 4.99
CA ARG A 21 -1.34 -9.10 6.41
C ARG A 21 -0.12 -8.58 7.20
N LYS A 22 1.04 -8.53 6.55
CA LYS A 22 2.31 -8.16 7.17
C LYS A 22 2.47 -6.64 7.30
N VAL A 23 2.10 -5.87 6.27
CA VAL A 23 2.28 -4.41 6.28
C VAL A 23 1.18 -3.74 7.12
N PRO A 24 1.52 -3.02 8.21
CA PRO A 24 0.54 -2.44 9.13
C PRO A 24 -0.07 -1.16 8.55
N ARG A 25 -1.22 -1.29 7.88
CA ARG A 25 -1.87 -0.18 7.16
C ARG A 25 -2.15 1.06 8.03
N GLU A 26 -2.35 0.89 9.33
CA GLU A 26 -2.56 1.95 10.33
C GLU A 26 -1.38 2.89 10.51
N GLU A 27 -0.16 2.47 10.15
CA GLU A 27 1.02 3.34 10.19
C GLU A 27 1.09 4.29 8.98
N PHE A 28 0.35 3.98 7.91
CA PHE A 28 0.32 4.74 6.66
C PHE A 28 -0.90 5.67 6.56
N VAL A 29 -1.56 5.97 7.68
CA VAL A 29 -2.69 6.90 7.75
C VAL A 29 -2.51 7.90 8.88
N PRO A 30 -3.07 9.12 8.76
CA PRO A 30 -3.11 10.06 9.87
C PRO A 30 -3.77 9.45 11.11
N GLU A 31 -3.35 9.87 12.30
CA GLU A 31 -3.83 9.34 13.58
C GLU A 31 -5.35 9.30 13.69
N LYS A 32 -6.03 10.40 13.30
CA LYS A 32 -7.49 10.51 13.25
C LYS A 32 -8.21 9.48 12.38
N MET A 33 -7.49 8.84 11.45
CA MET A 33 -8.01 7.83 10.53
C MET A 33 -7.66 6.39 10.95
N ARG A 34 -6.83 6.17 11.97
CA ARG A 34 -6.36 4.83 12.39
C ARG A 34 -7.49 3.87 12.71
N ALA A 35 -8.55 4.32 13.38
CA ALA A 35 -9.73 3.50 13.68
C ALA A 35 -10.45 2.97 12.41
N ARG A 36 -10.20 3.60 11.25
CA ARG A 36 -10.78 3.23 9.94
C ARG A 36 -9.76 2.62 8.98
N SER A 37 -8.50 2.43 9.39
CA SER A 37 -7.38 2.03 8.51
C SER A 37 -7.71 0.78 7.67
N TYR A 38 -8.40 -0.18 8.28
CA TYR A 38 -8.77 -1.46 7.68
C TYR A 38 -10.17 -1.49 7.03
N THR A 39 -10.83 -0.34 6.89
CA THR A 39 -12.06 -0.24 6.10
C THR A 39 -11.72 -0.23 4.61
N ASP A 40 -12.49 -0.98 3.82
CA ASP A 40 -12.23 -1.11 2.39
C ASP A 40 -12.70 0.12 1.59
N ARG A 41 -12.03 1.25 1.78
CA ARG A 41 -12.26 2.51 1.09
C ARG A 41 -11.00 3.38 1.10
N PRO A 42 -10.93 4.40 0.22
CA PRO A 42 -9.91 5.42 0.33
C PRO A 42 -10.04 6.21 1.65
N LEU A 43 -8.92 6.64 2.22
CA LEU A 43 -8.88 7.50 3.41
C LEU A 43 -8.01 8.73 3.13
N PRO A 44 -8.42 9.94 3.57
CA PRO A 44 -7.62 11.15 3.37
C PRO A 44 -6.29 11.08 4.10
N ILE A 45 -5.22 11.50 3.43
CA ILE A 45 -3.86 11.59 3.97
C ILE A 45 -3.31 13.02 4.00
N GLY A 46 -4.14 14.01 3.65
CA GLY A 46 -3.75 15.42 3.50
C GLY A 46 -3.45 15.77 2.04
N TYR A 47 -3.27 17.06 1.76
CA TYR A 47 -2.92 17.58 0.42
C TYR A 47 -3.88 17.11 -0.70
N ASP A 48 -5.16 16.97 -0.37
CA ASP A 48 -6.21 16.43 -1.24
C ASP A 48 -5.93 15.02 -1.80
N GLN A 49 -5.02 14.28 -1.17
CA GLN A 49 -4.70 12.90 -1.52
C GLN A 49 -5.38 11.89 -0.58
N THR A 50 -5.45 10.64 -1.06
CA THR A 50 -5.95 9.50 -0.28
C THR A 50 -5.01 8.32 -0.35
N ILE A 51 -4.92 7.56 0.74
CA ILE A 51 -4.43 6.18 0.66
C ILE A 51 -5.48 5.33 -0.07
N SER A 52 -5.05 4.57 -1.08
CA SER A 52 -5.92 3.73 -1.90
C SER A 52 -6.67 2.67 -1.08
N GLN A 53 -7.88 2.32 -1.52
CA GLN A 53 -8.69 1.23 -0.96
C GLN A 53 -7.89 -0.09 -0.91
N PRO A 54 -7.92 -0.85 0.20
CA PRO A 54 -7.24 -2.14 0.34
C PRO A 54 -7.45 -3.11 -0.83
N PHE A 55 -8.70 -3.27 -1.30
CA PHE A 55 -8.99 -4.12 -2.46
C PHE A 55 -8.26 -3.66 -3.73
N ILE A 56 -8.20 -2.35 -3.99
CA ILE A 56 -7.53 -1.81 -5.18
C ILE A 56 -6.02 -2.04 -5.11
N VAL A 57 -5.40 -1.82 -3.94
CA VAL A 57 -3.98 -2.13 -3.69
C VAL A 57 -3.71 -3.61 -3.99
N ALA A 58 -4.52 -4.51 -3.44
CA ALA A 58 -4.40 -5.94 -3.67
C ALA A 58 -4.54 -6.33 -5.15
N PHE A 59 -5.57 -5.80 -5.81
CA PHE A 59 -5.89 -6.09 -7.20
C PHE A 59 -4.78 -5.62 -8.14
N MET A 60 -4.31 -4.37 -7.99
CA MET A 60 -3.19 -3.85 -8.78
C MET A 60 -1.94 -4.70 -8.59
N THR A 61 -1.61 -5.02 -7.33
CA THR A 61 -0.42 -5.80 -6.98
C THR A 61 -0.49 -7.23 -7.54
N ASP A 62 -1.66 -7.88 -7.50
CA ASP A 62 -1.89 -9.20 -8.09
C ASP A 62 -1.67 -9.20 -9.61
N LYS A 63 -2.15 -8.16 -10.31
CA LYS A 63 -1.99 -8.04 -11.77
C LYS A 63 -0.55 -7.80 -12.23
N LEU A 64 0.32 -7.29 -11.37
CA LEU A 64 1.74 -7.13 -11.69
C LEU A 64 2.49 -8.47 -11.75
N ALA A 65 1.97 -9.53 -11.12
CA ALA A 65 2.58 -10.86 -11.08
C ALA A 65 4.08 -10.84 -10.69
N LEU A 66 4.42 -10.00 -9.70
CA LEU A 66 5.80 -9.71 -9.31
C LEU A 66 6.59 -10.94 -8.88
N LYS A 67 7.84 -11.00 -9.32
CA LYS A 67 8.85 -11.95 -8.86
C LYS A 67 9.77 -11.28 -7.85
N PRO A 68 10.38 -12.06 -6.92
CA PRO A 68 11.33 -11.52 -5.94
C PRO A 68 12.56 -10.84 -6.54
N THR A 69 12.83 -11.02 -7.83
CA THR A 69 13.95 -10.43 -8.57
C THR A 69 13.59 -9.12 -9.29
N ASP A 70 12.31 -8.75 -9.32
CA ASP A 70 11.85 -7.63 -10.12
C ASP A 70 12.24 -6.28 -9.47
N ARG A 71 12.40 -5.27 -10.33
CA ARG A 71 12.59 -3.87 -9.94
C ARG A 71 11.35 -3.10 -10.37
N VAL A 72 10.70 -2.44 -9.43
CA VAL A 72 9.40 -1.78 -9.65
C VAL A 72 9.56 -0.27 -9.60
N LEU A 73 8.89 0.45 -10.51
CA LEU A 73 8.67 1.88 -10.41
C LEU A 73 7.20 2.14 -10.07
N GLU A 74 6.97 2.79 -8.94
CA GLU A 74 5.68 3.32 -8.52
C GLU A 74 5.64 4.84 -8.77
N ILE A 75 4.54 5.31 -9.36
CA ILE A 75 4.30 6.74 -9.58
C ILE A 75 3.14 7.15 -8.67
N GLY A 76 3.40 8.08 -7.75
CA GLY A 76 2.49 8.52 -6.70
C GLY A 76 2.70 7.73 -5.40
N THR A 77 3.78 8.01 -4.68
CA THR A 77 4.07 7.38 -3.37
C THR A 77 2.93 7.58 -2.37
N GLY A 78 2.34 8.77 -2.34
CA GLY A 78 1.25 9.13 -1.43
C GLY A 78 1.65 8.89 0.02
N SER A 79 0.97 7.94 0.69
CA SER A 79 1.32 7.58 2.07
C SER A 79 2.46 6.58 2.21
N GLY A 80 2.90 5.95 1.11
CA GLY A 80 3.91 4.88 1.10
C GLY A 80 3.35 3.46 1.29
N TYR A 81 2.04 3.28 1.48
CA TYR A 81 1.47 1.95 1.76
C TYR A 81 1.62 0.98 0.58
N GLN A 82 1.37 1.44 -0.65
CA GLN A 82 1.52 0.59 -1.83
C GLN A 82 3.01 0.26 -2.07
N ALA A 83 3.92 1.23 -1.90
CA ALA A 83 5.37 1.00 -1.89
C ALA A 83 5.77 -0.12 -0.91
N ALA A 84 5.27 -0.07 0.33
CA ALA A 84 5.56 -1.09 1.35
C ALA A 84 5.05 -2.48 0.94
N ILE A 85 3.85 -2.56 0.35
CA ILE A 85 3.30 -3.82 -0.17
C ILE A 85 4.17 -4.37 -1.32
N LEU A 86 4.65 -3.50 -2.22
CA LEU A 86 5.52 -3.90 -3.34
C LEU A 86 6.88 -4.39 -2.83
N ALA A 87 7.42 -3.75 -1.78
CA ALA A 87 8.71 -4.10 -1.18
C ALA A 87 8.71 -5.50 -0.52
N GLU A 88 7.54 -6.02 -0.14
CA GLU A 88 7.40 -7.40 0.32
C GLU A 88 7.45 -8.45 -0.81
N LEU A 89 7.40 -8.02 -2.07
CA LEU A 89 7.20 -8.90 -3.22
C LEU A 89 8.29 -8.83 -4.29
N ALA A 90 9.00 -7.70 -4.37
CA ALA A 90 10.02 -7.38 -5.37
C ALA A 90 11.41 -7.18 -4.72
N ALA A 91 12.47 -7.16 -5.54
CA ALA A 91 13.83 -6.90 -5.06
C ALA A 91 14.04 -5.43 -4.70
N GLU A 92 13.55 -4.54 -5.55
CA GLU A 92 13.71 -3.09 -5.41
C GLU A 92 12.41 -2.38 -5.80
N VAL A 93 12.09 -1.33 -5.06
CA VAL A 93 10.97 -0.43 -5.35
C VAL A 93 11.50 0.99 -5.39
N TYR A 94 11.34 1.63 -6.54
CA TYR A 94 11.51 3.06 -6.71
C TYR A 94 10.12 3.70 -6.69
N SER A 95 9.92 4.71 -5.85
CA SER A 95 8.63 5.40 -5.76
C SER A 95 8.84 6.91 -5.91
N ILE A 96 7.99 7.56 -6.70
CA ILE A 96 8.09 9.00 -6.99
C ILE A 96 6.84 9.70 -6.48
N GLU A 97 7.03 10.83 -5.79
CA GLU A 97 5.96 11.69 -5.30
C GLU A 97 6.21 13.15 -5.72
N ILE A 98 5.15 13.83 -6.15
CA ILE A 98 5.21 15.24 -6.59
C ILE A 98 5.00 16.20 -5.41
N ILE A 99 4.26 15.77 -4.40
CA ILE A 99 3.97 16.56 -3.19
C ILE A 99 5.06 16.27 -2.15
N GLU A 100 6.07 17.12 -2.07
CA GLU A 100 7.25 16.94 -1.21
C GLU A 100 6.91 16.52 0.24
N PRO A 101 5.94 17.15 0.95
CA PRO A 101 5.58 16.71 2.30
C PRO A 101 5.08 15.26 2.39
N LEU A 102 4.35 14.77 1.38
CA LEU A 102 3.89 13.39 1.33
C LEU A 102 5.07 12.44 1.10
N GLY A 103 5.99 12.79 0.19
CA GLY A 103 7.20 12.01 -0.07
C GLY A 103 8.06 11.86 1.19
N LYS A 104 8.30 12.95 1.91
CA LYS A 104 9.03 12.93 3.19
C LYS A 104 8.31 12.10 4.26
N GLY A 105 7.01 12.28 4.40
CA GLY A 105 6.21 11.50 5.36
C GLY A 105 6.22 9.99 5.05
N ALA A 106 6.11 9.62 3.78
CA ALA A 106 6.21 8.23 3.35
C ALA A 106 7.60 7.65 3.63
N GLU A 107 8.68 8.40 3.36
CA GLU A 107 10.05 7.98 3.67
C GLU A 107 10.24 7.71 5.17
N GLU A 108 9.72 8.59 6.04
CA GLU A 108 9.78 8.40 7.48
C GLU A 108 9.00 7.15 7.93
N THR A 109 7.79 6.94 7.42
CA THR A 109 6.96 5.78 7.77
C THR A 109 7.59 4.48 7.29
N LEU A 110 8.18 4.44 6.08
CA LEU A 110 8.81 3.25 5.51
C LEU A 110 10.10 2.81 6.25
N LYS A 111 10.71 3.71 7.03
CA LYS A 111 11.91 3.43 7.84
C LYS A 111 11.62 2.85 9.23
N ARG A 112 10.36 2.82 9.65
CA ARG A 112 9.93 2.29 10.96
C ARG A 112 9.77 0.78 10.92
#